data_AF-A0A1M6WBN1-F1
#
_entry.id   AF-A0A1M6WBN1-F1
#
_cell.length_a   1.000
_cell.length_b   1.000
_cell.length_c   1.000
_cell.angle_alpha   90.00
_cell.angle_beta   90.00
_cell.angle_gamma   90.00
#
_symmetry.space_group_name_H-M   'P 1'
#
loop_
_entity.id
_entity.type
_entity.pdbx_description
1 polymer ?
#
loop_
_entity_poly.entity_id
_entity_poly.type
_entity_poly.pdbx_seq_one_letter_code
_entity_poly.pdbx_strand_id
1 'polypeptide(L)'
;MASVMKDTDMRRALSNGEVLLAAMGYDVARPDRFELCGSSLPILLEDQIFNALNAWTTFCGDMASWYVASFAQDPIILIGSPTMEMCAHYQIPARRSFIVRTLGRIIEDIGNRHFVGIVDCNLDPLSDPALSGQANHWAVEFAKHDQLPRFFEALERFPDA
;
A
#
# COMPACT_ATOMS: atom_id res chain seq x y z
N MET A 1 -20.42 -47.48 -15.46
CA MET A 1 -20.99 -46.44 -16.34
C MET A 1 -21.57 -45.34 -15.45
N ALA A 2 -21.06 -44.10 -15.62
CA ALA A 2 -21.52 -42.80 -15.10
C ALA A 2 -21.69 -42.69 -13.57
N SER A 3 -21.34 -41.59 -12.89
CA SER A 3 -21.34 -40.20 -13.32
C SER A 3 -20.30 -39.42 -12.52
N VAL A 4 -19.39 -38.77 -13.24
CA VAL A 4 -18.54 -37.70 -12.72
C VAL A 4 -19.46 -36.52 -12.43
N MET A 5 -19.74 -36.26 -11.15
CA MET A 5 -20.25 -34.95 -10.74
C MET A 5 -19.11 -33.96 -10.97
N LYS A 6 -19.20 -33.23 -12.08
CA LYS A 6 -18.49 -31.97 -12.29
C LYS A 6 -18.94 -31.05 -11.17
N ASP A 7 -18.10 -30.90 -10.16
CA ASP A 7 -18.24 -29.75 -9.26
C ASP A 7 -18.08 -28.50 -10.11
N THR A 8 -19.16 -27.72 -10.07
CA THR A 8 -19.33 -26.44 -10.72
C THR A 8 -18.21 -25.49 -10.32
N ASP A 9 -17.27 -25.25 -11.24
CA ASP A 9 -16.35 -24.11 -11.24
C ASP A 9 -17.17 -22.82 -11.22
N MET A 10 -17.45 -22.34 -10.01
CA MET A 10 -18.23 -21.14 -9.78
C MET A 10 -17.34 -19.93 -10.02
N ARG A 11 -17.45 -19.35 -11.21
CA ARG A 11 -16.79 -18.10 -11.62
C ARG A 11 -17.22 -16.97 -10.69
N ARG A 12 -16.37 -16.62 -9.71
CA ARG A 12 -16.60 -15.47 -8.82
C ARG A 12 -16.01 -14.21 -9.44
N ALA A 13 -16.83 -13.18 -9.61
CA ALA A 13 -16.34 -11.84 -9.93
C ALA A 13 -15.56 -11.26 -8.75
N LEU A 14 -14.45 -10.57 -9.02
CA LEU A 14 -13.71 -9.84 -7.99
C LEU A 14 -14.60 -8.73 -7.41
N SER A 15 -14.60 -8.62 -6.10
CA SER A 15 -15.16 -7.48 -5.38
C SER A 15 -14.34 -6.22 -5.64
N ASN A 16 -14.93 -5.06 -5.34
CA ASN A 16 -14.29 -3.77 -5.58
C ASN A 16 -13.00 -3.59 -4.77
N GLY A 17 -12.95 -4.16 -3.55
CA GLY A 17 -11.74 -4.21 -2.75
C GLY A 17 -10.66 -5.09 -3.38
N GLU A 18 -11.04 -6.22 -3.96
CA GLU A 18 -10.14 -7.10 -4.72
C GLU A 18 -9.59 -6.40 -5.98
N VAL A 19 -10.38 -5.58 -6.67
CA VAL A 19 -9.89 -4.77 -7.81
C VAL A 19 -8.87 -3.73 -7.36
N LEU A 20 -9.16 -3.02 -6.26
CA LEU A 20 -8.23 -2.03 -5.70
C LEU A 20 -6.92 -2.69 -5.24
N LEU A 21 -7.02 -3.81 -4.53
CA LEU A 21 -5.87 -4.60 -4.08
C LEU A 21 -5.06 -5.09 -5.30
N ALA A 22 -5.71 -5.66 -6.31
CA ALA A 22 -5.03 -6.07 -7.54
C ALA A 22 -4.34 -4.89 -8.26
N ALA A 23 -4.96 -3.69 -8.27
CA ALA A 23 -4.37 -2.48 -8.86
C ALA A 23 -3.17 -1.94 -8.06
N MET A 24 -3.17 -2.13 -6.74
CA MET A 24 -2.01 -1.91 -5.87
C MET A 24 -0.97 -3.04 -5.98
N GLY A 25 -1.20 -4.03 -6.84
CA GLY A 25 -0.29 -5.14 -7.11
C GLY A 25 -0.42 -6.32 -6.14
N TYR A 26 -1.48 -6.43 -5.36
CA TYR A 26 -1.69 -7.57 -4.46
C TYR A 26 -2.04 -8.81 -5.26
N ASP A 27 -1.56 -9.97 -4.79
CA ASP A 27 -1.93 -11.25 -5.35
C ASP A 27 -3.31 -11.65 -4.79
N VAL A 28 -4.34 -11.19 -5.48
CA VAL A 28 -5.72 -11.56 -5.19
C VAL A 28 -5.94 -12.94 -5.78
N ALA A 29 -6.58 -13.86 -5.05
CA ALA A 29 -6.93 -15.19 -5.53
C ALA A 29 -7.69 -15.08 -6.86
N ARG A 30 -6.96 -15.23 -7.97
CA ARG A 30 -7.50 -15.09 -9.32
C ARG A 30 -8.28 -16.36 -9.63
N PRO A 31 -9.57 -16.30 -10.00
CA PRO A 31 -10.20 -17.44 -10.62
C PRO A 31 -9.43 -17.78 -11.90
N ASP A 32 -9.17 -19.07 -12.15
CA ASP A 32 -8.24 -19.62 -13.16
C ASP A 32 -8.48 -19.21 -14.62
N ARG A 33 -9.48 -18.37 -14.91
CA ARG A 33 -9.69 -17.74 -16.22
C ARG A 33 -10.22 -16.31 -16.04
N PHE A 34 -9.41 -15.34 -16.47
CA PHE A 34 -9.85 -13.96 -16.69
C PHE A 34 -10.84 -13.92 -17.85
N GLU A 35 -12.11 -13.89 -17.54
CA GLU A 35 -13.05 -13.04 -18.27
C GLU A 35 -13.24 -11.82 -17.37
N LEU A 36 -12.82 -10.63 -17.81
CA LEU A 36 -13.42 -9.38 -17.32
C LEU A 36 -14.90 -9.49 -17.63
N CYS A 37 -15.66 -10.14 -16.74
CA CYS A 37 -17.10 -10.23 -16.87
C CYS A 37 -17.54 -8.77 -16.91
N GLY A 38 -18.19 -8.39 -18.01
CA GLY A 38 -18.54 -7.01 -18.37
C GLY A 38 -19.58 -6.36 -17.44
N SER A 39 -19.53 -6.64 -16.14
CA SER A 39 -20.03 -5.76 -15.12
C SER A 39 -19.10 -4.55 -15.06
N SER A 40 -19.31 -3.59 -15.95
CA SER A 40 -18.77 -2.23 -15.79
C SER A 40 -19.03 -1.80 -14.35
N LEU A 41 -17.97 -1.44 -13.63
CA LEU A 41 -18.14 -0.85 -12.31
C LEU A 41 -19.00 0.41 -12.50
N PRO A 42 -19.90 0.73 -11.56
CA PRO A 42 -20.58 2.01 -11.62
C PRO A 42 -19.54 3.13 -11.75
N ILE A 43 -19.71 4.07 -12.68
CA ILE A 43 -18.73 5.15 -12.98
C ILE A 43 -18.19 5.81 -11.70
N LEU A 44 -19.08 6.05 -10.73
CA LEU A 44 -18.75 6.62 -9.42
C LEU A 44 -17.67 5.83 -8.65
N LEU A 45 -17.67 4.51 -8.78
CA LEU A 45 -16.75 3.62 -8.09
C LEU A 45 -15.40 3.52 -8.81
N GLU A 46 -15.40 3.53 -10.14
CA GLU A 46 -14.15 3.64 -10.92
C GLU A 46 -13.44 4.94 -10.58
N ASP A 47 -14.18 6.04 -10.53
CA ASP A 47 -13.67 7.35 -10.11
C ASP A 47 -13.13 7.30 -8.68
N GLN A 48 -13.81 6.62 -7.76
CA GLN A 48 -13.33 6.47 -6.37
C GLN A 48 -12.02 5.69 -6.28
N ILE A 49 -11.91 4.55 -6.97
CA ILE A 49 -10.70 3.73 -7.00
C ILE A 49 -9.56 4.50 -7.68
N PHE A 50 -9.84 5.18 -8.79
CA PHE A 50 -8.86 6.00 -9.48
C PHE A 50 -8.33 7.14 -8.60
N ASN A 51 -9.23 7.90 -7.96
CA ASN A 51 -8.85 8.99 -7.07
C ASN A 51 -8.02 8.50 -5.88
N ALA A 52 -8.39 7.35 -5.31
CA ALA A 52 -7.65 6.69 -4.24
C ALA A 52 -6.23 6.29 -4.65
N LEU A 53 -6.08 5.61 -5.78
CA LEU A 53 -4.78 5.20 -6.31
C LEU A 53 -3.93 6.42 -6.66
N ASN A 54 -4.53 7.46 -7.21
CA ASN A 54 -3.84 8.70 -7.54
C ASN A 54 -3.36 9.43 -6.29
N ALA A 55 -4.18 9.50 -5.23
CA ALA A 55 -3.79 10.08 -3.94
C ALA A 55 -2.62 9.31 -3.30
N TRP A 56 -2.72 7.97 -3.26
CA TRP A 56 -1.64 7.11 -2.75
C TRP A 56 -0.34 7.26 -3.55
N THR A 57 -0.44 7.27 -4.88
CA THR A 57 0.72 7.45 -5.76
C THR A 57 1.36 8.83 -5.57
N THR A 58 0.54 9.88 -5.47
CA THR A 58 1.01 11.25 -5.24
C THR A 58 1.74 11.34 -3.90
N PHE A 59 1.16 10.77 -2.84
CA PHE A 59 1.80 10.69 -1.54
C PHE A 59 3.17 10.00 -1.60
N CYS A 60 3.27 8.85 -2.26
CA CYS A 60 4.57 8.16 -2.41
C CYS A 60 5.61 9.01 -3.13
N GLY A 61 5.22 9.69 -4.21
CA GLY A 61 6.11 10.59 -4.97
C GLY A 61 6.54 11.83 -4.17
N ASP A 62 5.64 12.40 -3.38
CA ASP A 62 5.94 13.53 -2.50
C ASP A 62 6.93 13.12 -1.41
N MET A 63 6.73 11.96 -0.79
CA MET A 63 7.66 11.41 0.22
C MET A 63 9.02 11.11 -0.38
N ALA A 64 9.08 10.49 -1.56
CA ALA A 64 10.33 10.24 -2.26
C ALA A 64 11.10 11.54 -2.55
N SER A 65 10.39 12.57 -3.03
CA SER A 65 10.96 13.89 -3.31
C SER A 65 11.50 14.55 -2.04
N TRP A 66 10.77 14.45 -0.93
CA TRP A 66 11.20 14.95 0.37
C TRP A 66 12.46 14.24 0.87
N TYR A 67 12.51 12.91 0.79
CA TYR A 67 13.69 12.13 1.19
C TYR A 67 14.92 12.50 0.34
N VAL A 68 14.77 12.59 -0.98
CA VAL A 68 15.87 12.99 -1.87
C VAL A 68 16.34 14.41 -1.55
N ALA A 69 15.44 15.37 -1.38
CA ALA A 69 15.81 16.75 -1.10
C ALA A 69 16.49 16.92 0.27
N SER A 70 15.99 16.21 1.29
CA SER A 70 16.47 16.34 2.66
C SER A 70 17.80 15.63 2.91
N PHE A 71 18.05 14.54 2.18
CA PHE A 71 19.21 13.66 2.39
C PHE A 71 20.11 13.51 1.16
N ALA A 72 20.08 14.51 0.26
CA ALA A 72 20.86 14.50 -0.98
C ALA A 72 22.38 14.34 -0.77
N GLN A 73 22.88 14.72 0.40
CA GLN A 73 24.31 14.63 0.76
C GLN A 73 24.64 13.43 1.64
N ASP A 74 23.63 12.70 2.11
CA ASP A 74 23.82 11.54 2.97
C ASP A 74 24.12 10.29 2.14
N PRO A 75 24.98 9.39 2.64
CA PRO A 75 25.33 8.18 1.92
C PRO A 75 24.16 7.19 1.82
N ILE A 76 23.21 7.26 2.76
CA ILE A 76 22.08 6.34 2.88
C ILE A 76 20.85 7.11 3.32
N ILE A 77 19.73 6.87 2.65
CA ILE A 77 18.40 7.30 3.09
C ILE A 77 17.79 6.18 3.91
N LEU A 78 17.37 6.46 5.15
CA LEU A 78 16.68 5.49 5.99
C LEU A 78 15.17 5.71 5.91
N ILE A 79 14.41 4.63 5.73
CA ILE A 79 12.95 4.66 5.80
C ILE A 79 12.49 3.59 6.79
N GLY A 80 11.67 3.99 7.76
CA GLY A 80 11.22 3.11 8.82
C GLY A 80 10.03 2.26 8.39
N SER A 81 10.08 0.96 8.69
CA SER A 81 8.89 0.13 8.76
C SER A 81 8.21 0.37 10.12
N PRO A 82 6.97 0.88 10.15
CA PRO A 82 6.30 1.27 11.38
C PRO A 82 5.94 0.04 12.21
N THR A 83 6.00 0.19 13.54
CA THR A 83 5.48 -0.83 14.46
C THR A 83 3.96 -0.87 14.44
N MET A 84 3.36 -1.89 15.06
CA MET A 84 1.89 -1.96 15.21
C MET A 84 1.34 -0.78 16.03
N GLU A 85 2.07 -0.35 17.05
CA GLU A 85 1.72 0.82 17.88
C GLU A 85 1.76 2.10 17.06
N MET A 86 2.78 2.28 16.22
CA MET A 86 2.87 3.40 15.29
C MET A 86 1.72 3.37 14.27
N CYS A 87 1.40 2.19 13.74
CA CYS A 87 0.28 2.06 12.81
C CYS A 87 -1.04 2.48 13.46
N ALA A 88 -1.30 2.04 14.70
CA ALA A 88 -2.47 2.47 15.45
C ALA A 88 -2.46 3.97 15.75
N HIS A 89 -1.32 4.53 16.15
CA HIS A 89 -1.17 5.94 16.50
C HIS A 89 -1.38 6.87 15.29
N TYR A 90 -0.81 6.51 14.15
CA TYR A 90 -0.86 7.30 12.90
C TYR A 90 -1.99 6.85 11.96
N GLN A 91 -2.87 5.94 12.40
CA GLN A 91 -3.96 5.38 11.60
C GLN A 91 -3.50 4.78 10.25
N ILE A 92 -2.31 4.20 10.23
CA ILE A 92 -1.76 3.49 9.08
C ILE A 92 -2.38 2.09 9.07
N PRO A 93 -2.82 1.57 7.92
CA PRO A 93 -3.23 0.19 7.80
C PRO A 93 -2.09 -0.73 8.23
N ALA A 94 -2.32 -1.48 9.30
CA ALA A 94 -1.34 -2.41 9.84
C ALA A 94 -1.12 -3.66 8.96
N ARG A 95 -1.65 -3.68 7.73
CA ARG A 95 -1.44 -4.77 6.78
C ARG A 95 -0.01 -4.71 6.27
N ARG A 96 0.75 -5.79 6.51
CA ARG A 96 2.14 -5.91 6.05
C ARG A 96 2.30 -5.62 4.56
N SER A 97 1.39 -6.13 3.74
CA SER A 97 1.37 -5.92 2.29
C SER A 97 1.19 -4.46 1.89
N PHE A 98 0.38 -3.70 2.63
CA PHE A 98 0.20 -2.25 2.41
C PHE A 98 1.48 -1.49 2.72
N ILE A 99 2.08 -1.78 3.87
CA ILE A 99 3.35 -1.18 4.29
C ILE A 99 4.43 -1.49 3.25
N VAL A 100 4.62 -2.76 2.89
CA VAL A 100 5.62 -3.18 1.90
C VAL A 100 5.40 -2.52 0.54
N ARG A 101 4.15 -2.43 0.06
CA ARG A 101 3.83 -1.76 -1.22
C ARG A 101 4.09 -0.26 -1.16
N THR A 102 3.71 0.39 -0.07
CA THR A 102 3.93 1.84 0.12
C THR A 102 5.41 2.16 0.18
N LEU A 103 6.17 1.44 1.01
CA LEU A 103 7.62 1.59 1.10
C LEU A 103 8.30 1.28 -0.23
N GLY A 104 7.90 0.18 -0.88
CA GLY A 104 8.42 -0.20 -2.19
C GLY A 104 8.22 0.90 -3.24
N ARG A 105 7.02 1.51 -3.27
CA ARG A 105 6.73 2.60 -4.20
C ARG A 105 7.54 3.87 -3.91
N ILE A 106 7.67 4.25 -2.63
CA ILE A 106 8.55 5.37 -2.24
C ILE A 106 9.99 5.10 -2.69
N ILE A 107 10.50 3.89 -2.48
CA ILE A 107 11.86 3.49 -2.90
C ILE A 107 12.02 3.52 -4.42
N GLU A 108 11.03 3.03 -5.17
CA GLU A 108 11.01 3.09 -6.63
C GLU A 108 11.08 4.55 -7.12
N ASP A 109 10.31 5.45 -6.52
CA ASP A 109 10.24 6.87 -6.89
C ASP A 109 11.52 7.66 -6.48
N ILE A 110 12.21 7.27 -5.39
CA ILE A 110 13.56 7.79 -5.04
C ILE A 110 14.57 7.45 -6.14
N GLY A 111 14.40 6.29 -6.77
CA GLY A 111 15.24 5.81 -7.86
C GLY A 111 16.60 5.26 -7.44
N ASN A 112 17.36 4.78 -8.41
CA ASN A 112 18.60 4.02 -8.21
C ASN A 112 19.85 4.86 -7.91
N ARG A 113 19.71 6.18 -7.75
CA ARG A 113 20.83 7.09 -7.48
C ARG A 113 21.17 7.19 -6.00
N HIS A 114 20.26 6.78 -5.12
CA HIS A 114 20.43 6.82 -3.69
C HIS A 114 20.40 5.40 -3.13
N PHE A 115 21.19 5.14 -2.10
CA PHE A 115 21.10 3.90 -1.36
C PHE A 115 19.99 4.06 -0.31
N VAL A 116 18.99 3.18 -0.32
CA VAL A 116 17.88 3.24 0.64
C VAL A 116 17.95 2.04 1.57
N GLY A 117 18.03 2.31 2.88
CA GLY A 117 17.95 1.33 3.94
C GLY A 117 16.55 1.30 4.55
N ILE A 118 16.01 0.10 4.76
CA ILE A 118 14.77 -0.08 5.54
C ILE A 118 15.16 -0.40 6.97
N VAL A 119 14.65 0.39 7.92
CA VAL A 119 14.84 0.15 9.35
C VAL A 119 13.58 -0.50 9.91
N ASP A 120 13.70 -1.66 10.54
CA ASP A 120 12.59 -2.22 11.31
C ASP A 120 12.56 -1.55 12.68
N CYS A 121 11.66 -0.59 12.88
CA CYS A 121 11.61 0.19 14.12
C CYS A 121 11.31 -0.68 15.37
N ASN A 122 10.87 -1.93 15.20
CA ASN A 122 10.66 -2.88 16.30
C ASN A 122 11.96 -3.61 16.68
N LEU A 123 12.79 -3.97 15.70
CA LEU A 123 14.01 -4.75 15.92
C LEU A 123 15.26 -3.87 16.09
N ASP A 124 15.26 -2.71 15.44
CA ASP A 124 16.38 -1.76 15.38
C ASP A 124 15.93 -0.39 15.93
N PRO A 125 15.74 -0.26 17.25
CA PRO A 125 15.30 1.01 17.84
C PRO A 125 16.36 2.09 17.62
N LEU A 126 15.98 3.15 16.88
CA LEU A 126 16.84 4.29 16.61
C LEU A 126 16.91 5.18 17.84
N SER A 127 18.09 5.23 18.48
CA SER A 127 18.37 6.10 19.63
C SER A 127 18.71 7.54 19.22
N ASP A 128 19.14 7.75 17.97
CA ASP A 128 19.38 9.07 17.41
C ASP A 128 18.04 9.73 17.00
N PRO A 129 17.69 10.90 17.57
CA PRO A 129 16.46 11.62 17.23
C PRO A 129 16.36 12.02 15.76
N ALA A 130 17.47 12.35 15.10
CA ALA A 130 17.49 12.74 13.69
C ALA A 130 17.20 11.54 12.80
N LEU A 131 17.82 10.38 13.06
CA LEU A 131 17.55 9.15 12.33
C LEU A 131 16.13 8.64 12.59
N SER A 132 15.66 8.72 13.83
CA SER A 132 14.28 8.41 14.19
C SER A 132 13.28 9.32 13.46
N GLY A 133 13.57 10.62 13.39
CA GLY A 133 12.78 11.58 12.63
C GLY A 133 12.73 11.27 11.14
N GLN A 134 13.87 10.91 10.54
CA GLN A 134 13.97 10.48 9.14
C GLN A 134 13.14 9.20 8.89
N ALA A 135 13.37 8.16 9.69
CA ALA A 135 12.72 6.86 9.52
C ALA A 135 11.20 6.97 9.64
N ASN A 136 10.72 7.80 10.57
CA ASN A 136 9.30 7.93 10.87
C ASN A 136 8.57 9.00 10.05
N HIS A 137 9.28 9.78 9.22
CA HIS A 137 8.70 10.94 8.54
C HIS A 137 7.46 10.59 7.71
N TRP A 138 7.55 9.56 6.86
CA TRP A 138 6.42 9.17 6.01
C TRP A 138 5.19 8.77 6.82
N ALA A 139 5.37 8.09 7.96
CA ALA A 139 4.27 7.68 8.83
C ALA A 139 3.58 8.88 9.49
N VAL A 140 4.36 9.89 9.89
CA VAL A 140 3.86 11.16 10.43
C VAL A 140 3.10 11.96 9.37
N GLU A 141 3.63 12.05 8.15
CA GLU A 141 2.96 12.76 7.05
C GLU A 141 1.69 12.03 6.60
N PHE A 142 1.72 10.69 6.57
CA PHE A 142 0.53 9.88 6.27
C PHE A 142 -0.64 10.24 7.19
N ALA A 143 -0.39 10.42 8.49
CA ALA A 143 -1.40 10.80 9.46
C ALA A 143 -1.99 12.21 9.24
N LYS A 144 -1.25 13.10 8.56
CA LYS A 144 -1.70 14.47 8.24
C LYS A 144 -2.49 14.53 6.95
N HIS A 145 -2.30 13.56 6.05
CA HIS A 145 -3.07 13.48 4.83
C HIS A 145 -4.49 12.99 5.14
N ASP A 146 -5.42 13.95 5.34
CA ASP A 146 -6.88 13.76 5.44
C ASP A 146 -7.52 13.02 4.23
N GLN A 147 -6.72 12.52 3.28
CA GLN A 147 -7.18 12.02 1.98
C GLN A 147 -7.43 10.51 1.90
N LEU A 148 -7.13 9.74 2.95
CA LEU A 148 -7.36 8.29 2.97
C LEU A 148 -8.48 7.75 3.90
N PRO A 149 -9.29 8.53 4.65
CA PRO A 149 -10.39 7.96 5.43
C PRO A 149 -11.42 7.16 4.59
N ARG A 150 -11.73 7.64 3.37
CA ARG A 150 -12.66 6.95 2.44
C ARG A 150 -12.01 5.81 1.65
N PHE A 151 -10.69 5.80 1.56
CA PHE A 151 -9.92 4.70 0.96
C PHE A 151 -9.98 3.45 1.85
N PHE A 152 -10.03 3.65 3.18
CA PHE A 152 -10.05 2.57 4.16
C PHE A 152 -11.44 2.03 4.51
N GLU A 153 -12.51 2.83 4.40
CA GLU A 153 -13.89 2.30 4.43
C GLU A 153 -14.14 1.21 3.34
N ALA A 154 -13.38 1.25 2.23
CA ALA A 154 -13.41 0.22 1.20
C ALA A 154 -12.53 -1.01 1.51
N LEU A 155 -11.43 -0.85 2.27
CA LEU A 155 -10.51 -1.92 2.68
C LEU A 155 -11.00 -2.69 3.92
N GLU A 156 -11.66 -2.03 4.88
CA GLU A 156 -12.21 -2.66 6.10
C GLU A 156 -13.29 -3.70 5.80
N ARG A 157 -13.91 -3.67 4.61
CA ARG A 157 -14.89 -4.68 4.16
C ARG A 157 -14.28 -6.05 3.82
N PHE A 158 -12.94 -6.17 3.85
CA PHE A 158 -12.23 -7.40 3.46
C PHE A 158 -11.10 -7.70 4.46
N PRO A 159 -11.43 -8.24 5.66
CA PRO A 159 -10.45 -8.52 6.71
C PRO A 159 -9.45 -9.65 6.38
N ASP A 160 -9.75 -10.47 5.36
CA ASP A 160 -8.97 -11.66 5.00
C ASP A 160 -8.04 -11.48 3.77
N ALA A 161 -7.77 -10.23 3.36
CA ALA A 161 -6.89 -9.92 2.22
C ALA A 161 -5.55 -9.28 2.64
#